data_AF-A0A1F8MS19-F1
#
_entry.id   AF-A0A1F8MS19-F1
#
_cell.length_a   1.000
_cell.length_b   1.000
_cell.length_c   1.000
_cell.angle_alpha   90.00
_cell.angle_beta   90.00
_cell.angle_gamma   90.00
#
_symmetry.space_group_name_H-M   'P 1'
#
loop_
_entity.id
_entity.type
_entity.pdbx_description
1 polymer ?
#
loop_
_entity_poly.entity_id
_entity_poly.type
_entity_poly.pdbx_seq_one_letter_code
_entity_poly.pdbx_strand_id
1 'polypeptide(L)'
;MWVKDRAGANITIERAMNGTTAATHASGKAVYAYLYPEDIVQATLILAMRAWKRKDSAYQDVVGGAEIGTMIVSKGLDPDVVKLVTPYRRVSYA
;
A
#
# COMPACT_ATOMS: atom_id res chain seq x y z
N MET A 1 -9.35 6.64 -12.06
CA MET A 1 -9.79 6.11 -13.35
C MET A 1 -9.11 4.76 -13.50
N TRP A 2 -9.83 3.72 -13.88
CA TRP A 2 -9.28 2.37 -14.06
C TRP A 2 -9.89 1.72 -15.29
N VAL A 3 -9.16 0.77 -15.89
CA VAL A 3 -9.65 0.00 -17.04
C VAL A 3 -10.57 -1.10 -16.54
N LYS A 4 -11.81 -1.12 -17.04
CA LYS A 4 -12.81 -2.11 -16.66
C LYS A 4 -12.78 -3.34 -17.56
N ASP A 5 -12.55 -3.12 -18.86
CA ASP A 5 -12.53 -4.18 -19.86
C ASP A 5 -11.71 -3.77 -21.09
N ARG A 6 -11.31 -4.76 -21.88
CA ARG A 6 -10.64 -4.56 -23.17
C ARG A 6 -11.22 -5.51 -24.22
N ALA A 7 -11.69 -4.92 -25.32
CA ALA A 7 -12.16 -5.65 -26.50
C ALA A 7 -11.33 -5.23 -27.72
N GLY A 8 -10.39 -6.08 -28.12
CA GLY A 8 -9.47 -5.79 -29.24
C GLY A 8 -8.63 -4.54 -29.00
N ALA A 9 -8.82 -3.52 -29.83
CA ALA A 9 -8.17 -2.21 -29.72
C ALA A 9 -8.96 -1.21 -28.84
N ASN A 10 -10.18 -1.57 -28.43
CA ASN A 10 -11.03 -0.70 -27.62
C ASN A 10 -10.84 -1.02 -26.13
N ILE A 11 -10.75 0.03 -25.32
CA ILE A 11 -10.57 -0.07 -23.87
C ILE A 11 -11.76 0.64 -23.20
N THR A 12 -12.45 -0.06 -22.31
CA THR A 12 -13.55 0.50 -21.53
C THR A 12 -13.00 1.04 -20.23
N ILE A 13 -13.25 2.32 -19.96
CA ILE A 13 -12.68 3.02 -18.83
C ILE A 13 -13.77 3.53 -17.89
N GLU A 14 -13.60 3.26 -16.60
CA GLU A 14 -14.44 3.81 -15.55
C GLU A 14 -13.69 4.93 -14.81
N ARG A 15 -14.35 6.09 -14.67
CA ARG A 15 -13.83 7.30 -14.02
C ARG A 15 -14.45 7.47 -12.62
N ALA A 16 -14.25 8.62 -11.98
CA ALA A 16 -14.69 8.89 -10.60
C ALA A 16 -13.95 8.14 -9.48
N MET A 17 -12.66 7.84 -9.65
CA MET A 17 -11.86 7.26 -8.56
C MET A 17 -11.24 8.36 -7.69
N ASN A 18 -10.95 8.03 -6.44
CA ASN A 18 -10.26 8.90 -5.49
C ASN A 18 -10.97 10.25 -5.25
N GLY A 19 -12.31 10.25 -5.26
CA GLY A 19 -13.13 11.44 -5.00
C GLY A 19 -13.25 12.42 -6.18
N THR A 20 -12.81 12.02 -7.38
CA THR A 20 -13.01 12.82 -8.61
C THR A 20 -14.43 12.65 -9.15
N THR A 21 -14.95 13.66 -9.87
CA THR A 21 -16.30 13.60 -10.47
C THR A 21 -16.34 12.60 -11.64
N ALA A 22 -17.45 11.86 -11.76
CA ALA A 22 -17.71 11.02 -12.92
C ALA A 22 -17.88 11.88 -14.18
N ALA A 23 -17.20 11.51 -15.26
CA ALA A 23 -17.32 12.16 -16.55
C ALA A 23 -17.05 11.15 -17.67
N THR A 24 -17.76 11.30 -18.79
CA THR A 24 -17.57 10.45 -19.98
C THR A 24 -16.17 10.64 -20.55
N HIS A 25 -15.49 9.54 -20.85
CA HIS A 25 -14.20 9.59 -21.55
C HIS A 25 -14.45 9.50 -23.06
N ALA A 26 -14.07 10.54 -23.81
CA ALA A 26 -14.25 10.53 -25.26
C ALA A 26 -13.23 9.61 -25.95
N SER A 27 -13.65 8.97 -27.05
CA SER A 27 -12.75 8.12 -27.85
C SER A 27 -11.58 8.92 -28.42
N GLY A 28 -10.41 8.28 -28.52
CA GLY A 28 -9.18 8.90 -29.04
C GLY A 28 -8.50 9.91 -28.10
N LYS A 29 -8.97 10.06 -26.86
CA LYS A 29 -8.29 10.89 -25.86
C LYS A 29 -7.16 10.11 -25.18
N ALA A 30 -6.08 10.83 -24.86
CA ALA A 30 -4.96 10.26 -24.13
C ALA A 30 -5.39 9.81 -22.73
N VAL A 31 -4.90 8.63 -22.32
CA VAL A 31 -5.07 8.08 -20.99
C VAL A 31 -3.74 8.18 -20.26
N TYR A 32 -3.75 8.74 -19.07
CA TYR A 32 -2.57 8.84 -18.21
C TYR A 32 -2.67 7.82 -17.07
N ALA A 33 -1.58 7.10 -16.84
CA ALA A 33 -1.43 6.25 -15.67
C ALA A 33 -0.84 7.07 -14.52
N TYR A 34 -1.39 6.91 -13.32
CA TYR A 34 -0.80 7.50 -12.12
C TYR A 34 0.35 6.61 -11.64
N LEU A 35 1.57 7.11 -11.76
CA LEU A 35 2.74 6.46 -11.18
C LEU A 35 2.87 6.89 -9.72
N TYR A 36 2.91 5.93 -8.80
CA TYR A 36 3.13 6.23 -7.39
C TYR A 36 4.58 6.70 -7.16
N PRO A 37 4.82 7.62 -6.19
CA PRO A 37 6.16 8.00 -5.79
C PRO A 37 6.98 6.78 -5.36
N GLU A 38 8.28 6.80 -5.66
CA GLU A 38 9.19 5.68 -5.39
C GLU A 38 9.22 5.32 -3.90
N ASP A 39 9.14 6.30 -3.00
CA ASP A 39 9.10 6.10 -1.55
C ASP A 39 7.95 5.17 -1.10
N ILE A 40 6.77 5.31 -1.71
CA ILE A 40 5.58 4.50 -1.40
C ILE A 40 5.75 3.08 -1.95
N VAL A 41 6.37 2.95 -3.12
CA VAL A 41 6.70 1.64 -3.72
C VAL A 41 7.70 0.90 -2.83
N GLN A 42 8.75 1.57 -2.37
CA GLN A 42 9.74 0.97 -1.45
C GLN A 42 9.11 0.59 -0.11
N ALA A 43 8.29 1.48 0.47
CA ALA A 43 7.59 1.20 1.72
C ALA A 43 6.69 -0.05 1.63
N THR A 44 5.95 -0.21 0.54
CA THR A 44 5.10 -1.38 0.31
C THR A 44 5.89 -2.67 0.08
N LEU A 45 7.02 -2.60 -0.64
CA LEU A 45 7.91 -3.76 -0.81
C LEU A 45 8.50 -4.23 0.52
N ILE A 46 8.96 -3.30 1.36
CA ILE A 46 9.50 -3.62 2.70
C ILE A 46 8.43 -4.29 3.55
N LEU A 47 7.21 -3.72 3.58
CA LEU A 47 6.09 -4.27 4.34
C LEU A 47 5.71 -5.66 3.83
N ALA A 48 5.62 -5.87 2.52
CA ALA A 48 5.30 -7.15 1.91
C ALA A 48 6.34 -8.23 2.26
N MET A 49 7.63 -7.91 2.16
CA MET A 49 8.70 -8.84 2.53
C MET A 49 8.67 -9.19 4.02
N ARG A 50 8.40 -8.22 4.90
CA ARG A 50 8.30 -8.47 6.34
C ARG A 50 7.03 -9.23 6.71
N ALA A 51 5.92 -8.99 6.04
CA ALA A 51 4.71 -9.80 6.20
C ALA A 51 4.96 -11.26 5.77
N TRP A 52 5.68 -11.47 4.67
CA TRP A 52 6.09 -12.81 4.23
C TRP A 52 6.99 -13.50 5.25
N LYS A 53 8.06 -12.84 5.73
CA LYS A 53 8.95 -13.42 6.75
C LYS A 53 8.25 -13.72 8.07
N ARG A 54 7.26 -12.91 8.46
CA ARG A 54 6.43 -13.16 9.66
C ARG A 54 5.60 -14.43 9.52
N LYS A 55 5.09 -14.74 8.33
CA LYS A 55 4.39 -16.00 8.07
C LYS A 55 5.31 -17.20 8.31
N ASP A 56 6.55 -17.15 7.83
CA ASP A 56 7.51 -18.24 8.02
C ASP A 56 8.01 -18.38 9.48
N SER A 57 7.97 -17.28 10.24
CA SER A 57 8.49 -17.23 11.63
C SER A 57 7.42 -17.52 12.70
N ALA A 58 6.36 -18.26 12.37
CA ALA A 58 5.13 -18.41 13.18
C ALA A 58 5.30 -18.80 14.67
N TYR A 59 6.48 -19.26 15.10
CA TYR A 59 6.80 -19.65 16.48
C TYR A 59 7.92 -18.81 17.16
N GLN A 60 8.48 -17.78 16.51
CA GLN A 60 9.54 -16.96 17.10
C GLN A 60 9.06 -15.76 17.94
N ASP A 61 7.75 -15.49 17.96
CA ASP A 61 7.19 -14.35 18.72
C ASP A 61 7.11 -14.60 20.24
N VAL A 62 7.41 -15.82 20.72
CA VAL A 62 7.52 -16.14 22.14
C VAL A 62 8.91 -16.69 22.42
N VAL A 63 9.87 -15.78 22.65
CA VAL A 63 11.14 -16.11 23.29
C VAL A 63 11.01 -15.71 24.75
N GLY A 64 10.57 -16.66 25.58
CA GLY A 64 10.46 -16.48 27.02
C GLY A 64 10.28 -17.82 27.71
N GLY A 65 11.32 -18.31 28.37
CA GLY A 65 11.18 -19.36 29.39
C GLY A 65 10.38 -18.80 30.57
N ALA A 66 9.59 -19.65 31.23
CA ALA A 66 8.67 -19.30 32.31
C ALA A 66 9.30 -18.57 33.51
N GLU A 67 10.62 -18.41 33.53
CA GLU A 67 11.41 -17.87 34.65
C GLU A 67 11.78 -16.39 34.50
N ILE A 68 11.70 -15.78 33.30
CA ILE A 68 12.23 -14.41 33.04
C ILE A 68 11.16 -13.37 32.65
N GLY A 69 9.89 -13.78 32.54
CA GLY A 69 8.80 -12.86 32.17
C GLY A 69 8.70 -12.65 30.66
N THR A 70 7.46 -12.52 30.18
CA THR A 70 7.14 -12.44 28.76
C THR A 70 7.48 -11.06 28.20
N MET A 71 8.62 -10.95 27.49
CA MET A 71 8.95 -9.75 26.73
C MET A 71 8.19 -9.74 25.40
N ILE A 72 7.04 -9.07 25.37
CA ILE A 72 6.31 -8.83 24.12
C ILE A 72 7.05 -7.72 23.38
N VAL A 73 7.91 -8.06 22.41
CA VAL A 73 8.43 -7.08 21.45
C VAL A 73 7.25 -6.64 20.60
N SER A 74 6.74 -5.43 20.85
CA SER A 74 5.57 -4.90 20.17
C SER A 74 5.71 -5.02 18.65
N LYS A 75 4.71 -5.64 18.00
CA LYS A 75 4.57 -5.71 16.53
C LYS A 75 4.17 -4.35 15.95
N GLY A 76 5.04 -3.36 16.10
CA GLY A 76 4.88 -2.05 15.48
C GLY A 76 5.00 -2.11 13.95
N LEU A 77 4.56 -1.04 13.29
CA LEU A 77 4.91 -0.77 11.90
C LEU A 77 6.42 -0.49 11.81
N ASP A 78 7.05 -0.95 10.74
CA ASP A 78 8.50 -0.84 10.60
C ASP A 78 8.94 0.62 10.57
N PRO A 79 9.97 1.02 11.36
CA PRO A 79 10.40 2.42 11.45
C PRO A 79 10.74 3.04 10.09
N ASP A 80 11.28 2.25 9.16
CA ASP A 80 11.65 2.72 7.82
C ASP A 80 10.41 2.96 6.95
N VAL A 81 9.38 2.10 7.08
CA VAL A 81 8.08 2.30 6.41
C VAL A 81 7.40 3.55 6.96
N VAL A 82 7.46 3.76 8.28
CA VAL A 82 6.90 4.97 8.91
C VAL A 82 7.58 6.22 8.36
N LYS A 83 8.92 6.26 8.29
CA LYS A 83 9.66 7.42 7.75
C LYS A 83 9.30 7.73 6.30
N LEU A 84 9.14 6.70 5.46
CA LEU A 84 8.80 6.87 4.04
C LEU A 84 7.36 7.33 3.83
N VAL A 85 6.41 6.90 4.67
CA VAL A 85 4.98 7.20 4.49
C VAL A 85 4.55 8.50 5.20
N THR A 86 5.26 8.91 6.26
CA THR A 86 4.90 10.10 7.06
C THR A 86 4.71 11.38 6.24
N PRO A 87 5.56 11.71 5.24
CA PRO A 87 5.40 12.91 4.42
C PRO A 87 4.12 12.93 3.56
N TYR A 88 3.60 11.75 3.21
CA TYR A 88 2.43 11.62 2.35
C TYR A 88 1.11 11.56 3.13
N ARG A 89 1.18 11.53 4.47
CA ARG A 89 -0.02 11.54 5.32
C ARG A 89 -0.63 12.94 5.33
N ARG A 90 -1.92 13.04 4.97
CA ARG A 90 -2.69 14.29 5.17
C ARG A 90 -2.73 14.60 6.67
N VAL A 91 -2.07 15.66 7.09
CA VAL A 91 -2.18 16.22 8.43
C VAL A 91 -3.50 16.97 8.50
N SER A 92 -4.50 16.40 9.16
CA SER A 92 -5.70 17.15 9.55
C SER A 92 -5.31 18.05 10.72
N TYR A 93 -5.26 19.36 10.50
CA TYR A 93 -5.28 20.32 11.60
C TYR A 93 -6.71 20.38 12.12
N ALA A 94 -6.88 20.05 13.41
CA ALA A 94 -8.13 20.24 14.14
C ALA A 94 -8.18 21.64 14.73
#